data_AF-A0A0A0MSX6-F1
#
_entry.id   AF-A0A0A0MSX6-F1
#
_cell.length_a   1.000
_cell.length_b   1.000
_cell.length_c   1.000
_cell.angle_alpha   90.00
_cell.angle_beta   90.00
_cell.angle_gamma   90.00
#
_symmetry.space_group_name_H-M   'P 1'
#
loop_
_entity.id
_entity.type
_entity.pdbx_description
1 polymer ?
#
loop_
_entity_poly.entity_id
_entity_poly.type
_entity_poly.pdbx_seq_one_letter_code
_entity_poly.pdbx_strand_id
1 'polypeptide(L)'
;MWPQDPSRKEVLRFAVSCRILTLMLQALFNAIIPDHHAEAFSPPRLAPSGFVDQLVEGLLGGLSHWDAEHFLFIAEHGYLYEHNFAFFPGFPLALLVGTELLRPLRGLLSLRSCLLISVASLNFLFFMLAAVALHDLGCLVLHCPHQSFYAALLFCLSPANVFLAAGYSEALFALLTFSAMG
;
A
#
# COMPACT_ATOMS: atom_id res chain seq x y z
N MET A 1 24.59 -17.75 -1.77
CA MET A 1 24.69 -16.91 -0.55
C MET A 1 25.11 -15.52 -1.00
N TRP A 2 24.15 -14.59 -1.16
CA TRP A 2 24.48 -13.22 -1.58
C TRP A 2 25.27 -12.53 -0.46
N PRO A 3 26.48 -11.99 -0.72
CA PRO A 3 27.17 -11.16 0.24
C PRO A 3 26.28 -9.96 0.56
N GLN A 4 26.27 -9.54 1.83
CA GLN A 4 25.46 -8.40 2.29
C GLN A 4 25.95 -7.12 1.59
N ASP A 5 25.36 -6.79 0.44
CA ASP A 5 25.66 -5.56 -0.28
C ASP A 5 25.23 -4.37 0.59
N PRO A 6 26.17 -3.50 1.03
CA PRO A 6 25.85 -2.33 1.83
C PRO A 6 24.81 -1.42 1.14
N SER A 7 24.80 -1.35 -0.19
CA SER A 7 23.85 -0.54 -0.96
C SER A 7 22.40 -1.01 -0.78
N ARG A 8 22.16 -2.33 -0.76
CA ARG A 8 20.83 -2.93 -0.55
C ARG A 8 20.25 -2.57 0.83
N LYS A 9 21.10 -2.52 1.87
CA LYS A 9 20.68 -2.08 3.21
C LYS A 9 20.32 -0.60 3.23
N GLU A 10 21.06 0.22 2.51
CA GLU A 10 20.78 1.66 2.37
C GLU A 10 19.48 1.90 1.61
N VAL A 11 19.23 1.18 0.50
CA VAL A 11 17.94 1.22 -0.23
C VAL A 11 16.79 0.86 0.69
N LEU A 12 16.90 -0.23 1.46
CA LEU A 12 15.84 -0.63 2.39
C LEU A 12 15.58 0.43 3.45
N ARG A 13 16.63 1.00 4.07
CA ARG A 13 16.49 2.07 5.07
C ARG A 13 15.82 3.30 4.48
N PHE A 14 16.22 3.69 3.26
CA PHE A 14 15.64 4.83 2.58
C PHE A 14 14.16 4.59 2.24
N ALA A 15 13.81 3.40 1.71
CA ALA A 15 12.44 3.02 1.43
C ALA A 15 11.56 3.06 2.68
N VAL A 16 12.06 2.54 3.81
CA VAL A 16 11.38 2.63 5.12
C VAL A 16 11.11 4.08 5.49
N SER A 17 12.14 4.95 5.45
CA SER A 17 12.01 6.36 5.80
C SER A 17 11.01 7.09 4.90
N CYS A 18 11.08 6.88 3.58
CA CYS A 18 10.14 7.46 2.61
C CYS A 18 8.70 7.00 2.85
N ARG A 19 8.49 5.71 3.16
CA ARG A 19 7.15 5.17 3.40
C ARG A 19 6.57 5.68 4.72
N ILE A 20 7.36 5.74 5.80
CA ILE A 20 6.93 6.34 7.06
C ILE A 20 6.54 7.80 6.84
N LEU A 21 7.38 8.58 6.15
CA LEU A 21 7.08 9.98 5.85
C LEU A 21 5.78 10.11 5.03
N THR A 22 5.58 9.25 4.03
CA THR A 22 4.38 9.26 3.20
C THR A 22 3.12 9.00 4.02
N LEU A 23 3.13 8.01 4.92
CA LEU A 23 1.99 7.71 5.80
C LEU A 23 1.73 8.84 6.80
N MET A 24 2.78 9.46 7.34
CA MET A 24 2.66 10.61 8.24
C MET A 24 2.05 11.82 7.53
N LEU A 25 2.52 12.14 6.31
CA LEU A 25 1.97 13.22 5.50
C LEU A 25 0.53 12.93 5.09
N GLN A 26 0.22 11.70 4.70
CA GLN A 26 -1.16 11.29 4.39
C GLN A 26 -2.07 11.48 5.60
N ALA A 27 -1.70 11.03 6.80
CA ALA A 27 -2.50 11.22 8.00
C ALA A 27 -2.67 12.71 8.35
N LEU A 28 -1.59 13.50 8.23
CA LEU A 28 -1.61 14.93 8.48
C LEU A 28 -2.55 15.67 7.51
N PHE A 29 -2.44 15.39 6.22
CA PHE A 29 -3.27 16.05 5.21
C PHE A 29 -4.71 15.58 5.26
N ASN A 30 -4.97 14.32 5.58
CA ASN A 30 -6.33 13.81 5.81
C ASN A 30 -7.03 14.54 6.98
N ALA A 31 -6.26 15.00 7.97
CA ALA A 31 -6.81 15.75 9.11
C ALA A 31 -7.03 17.25 8.83
N ILE A 32 -6.29 17.84 7.88
CA ILE A 32 -6.28 19.29 7.64
C ILE A 32 -7.07 19.68 6.39
N ILE A 33 -7.00 18.86 5.33
CA ILE A 33 -7.57 19.15 4.03
C ILE A 33 -8.92 18.44 3.93
N PRO A 34 -10.04 19.17 3.75
CA PRO A 34 -11.34 18.55 3.54
C PRO A 34 -11.36 17.75 2.23
N ASP A 35 -12.02 16.58 2.27
CA ASP A 35 -12.15 15.73 1.10
C ASP A 35 -12.98 16.41 0.01
N HIS A 36 -12.49 16.31 -1.23
CA HIS A 36 -13.25 16.71 -2.40
C HIS A 36 -14.35 15.68 -2.68
N HIS A 37 -15.59 16.15 -2.86
CA HIS A 37 -16.70 15.31 -3.29
C HIS A 37 -16.59 14.97 -4.78
N ALA A 38 -15.82 13.92 -5.09
CA ALA A 38 -15.72 13.39 -6.43
C ALA A 38 -16.96 12.56 -6.80
N GLU A 39 -17.36 12.58 -8.08
CA GLU A 39 -18.34 11.63 -8.65
C GLU A 39 -17.70 10.26 -8.90
N ALA A 40 -17.00 9.73 -7.88
CA ALA A 40 -16.33 8.44 -7.91
C ALA A 40 -17.16 7.38 -7.17
N PHE A 41 -16.79 6.10 -7.36
CA PHE A 41 -17.42 4.99 -6.65
C PHE A 41 -17.36 5.20 -5.13
N SER A 42 -18.53 5.39 -4.54
CA SER A 42 -18.70 5.71 -3.11
C SER A 42 -19.85 4.86 -2.56
N PRO A 43 -19.60 3.58 -2.21
CA PRO A 43 -20.64 2.71 -1.70
C PRO A 43 -21.16 3.22 -0.34
N PRO A 44 -22.43 2.91 0.04
CA PRO A 44 -22.95 3.28 1.36
C PRO A 44 -22.07 2.69 2.46
N ARG A 45 -21.54 3.54 3.33
CA ARG A 45 -20.66 3.14 4.45
C ARG A 45 -21.44 3.12 5.76
N LEU A 46 -21.21 2.06 6.55
CA LEU A 46 -21.60 2.06 7.95
C LEU A 46 -20.68 3.04 8.71
N ALA A 47 -21.26 3.87 9.56
CA ALA A 47 -20.47 4.80 10.36
C ALA A 47 -19.53 4.03 11.31
N PRO A 48 -18.29 4.51 11.55
CA PRO A 48 -17.39 3.92 12.52
C PRO A 48 -18.05 3.87 13.92
N SER A 49 -18.20 2.67 14.47
CA SER A 49 -18.93 2.46 15.72
C SER A 49 -18.10 2.73 16.97
N GLY A 50 -16.77 2.55 16.91
CA GLY A 50 -15.86 2.69 18.06
C GLY A 50 -14.87 3.85 17.95
N PHE A 51 -14.36 4.33 19.08
CA PHE A 51 -13.28 5.33 19.14
C PHE A 51 -12.03 4.87 18.38
N VAL A 52 -11.69 3.59 18.48
CA VAL A 52 -10.52 3.02 17.77
C VAL A 52 -10.77 3.03 16.25
N ASP A 53 -11.99 2.73 15.80
CA ASP A 53 -12.33 2.82 14.37
C ASP A 53 -12.24 4.26 13.86
N GLN A 54 -12.72 5.24 14.64
CA GLN A 54 -12.59 6.66 14.29
C GLN A 54 -11.14 7.11 14.20
N LEU A 55 -10.28 6.60 15.11
CA LEU A 55 -8.85 6.87 15.07
C LEU A 55 -8.19 6.25 13.82
N VAL A 56 -8.55 5.00 13.48
CA VAL A 56 -8.04 4.34 12.27
C VAL A 56 -8.50 5.08 11.02
N GLU A 57 -9.77 5.46 10.94
CA GLU A 57 -10.32 6.23 9.82
C GLU A 57 -9.64 7.61 9.70
N GLY A 58 -9.43 8.30 10.82
CA GLY A 58 -8.75 9.59 10.83
C GLY A 58 -7.28 9.51 10.37
N LEU A 59 -6.58 8.44 10.75
CA LEU A 59 -5.17 8.24 10.39
C LEU A 59 -4.98 7.63 9.01
N LEU A 60 -5.79 6.65 8.62
CA LEU A 60 -5.58 5.80 7.43
C LEU A 60 -6.69 5.92 6.39
N GLY A 61 -7.79 6.62 6.66
CA GLY A 61 -8.91 6.79 5.71
C GLY A 61 -8.47 7.46 4.40
N GLY A 62 -7.43 8.28 4.42
CA GLY A 62 -6.78 8.80 3.21
C GLY A 62 -6.39 7.70 2.21
N LEU A 63 -6.06 6.50 2.69
CA LEU A 63 -5.64 5.36 1.85
C LEU A 63 -6.81 4.68 1.12
N SER A 64 -8.07 4.91 1.49
CA SER A 64 -9.23 4.33 0.80
C SER A 64 -9.77 5.18 -0.35
N HIS A 65 -9.18 6.35 -0.60
CA HIS A 65 -9.70 7.27 -1.62
C HIS A 65 -9.44 6.79 -3.05
N TRP A 66 -10.24 7.33 -3.98
CA TRP A 66 -10.21 7.02 -5.41
C TRP A 66 -10.53 5.54 -5.66
N ASP A 67 -9.82 4.87 -6.56
CA ASP A 67 -10.13 3.49 -6.93
C ASP A 67 -9.75 2.47 -5.85
N ALA A 68 -9.05 2.90 -4.80
CA ALA A 68 -8.80 2.07 -3.62
C ALA A 68 -10.12 1.58 -2.98
N GLU A 69 -11.18 2.38 -3.09
CA GLU A 69 -12.51 2.02 -2.58
C GLU A 69 -13.06 0.76 -3.29
N HIS A 70 -12.74 0.54 -4.58
CA HIS A 70 -13.12 -0.70 -5.26
C HIS A 70 -12.43 -1.92 -4.66
N PHE A 71 -11.12 -1.85 -4.43
CA PHE A 71 -10.37 -2.97 -3.83
C PHE A 71 -10.86 -3.30 -2.41
N LEU A 72 -11.11 -2.27 -1.59
CA LEU A 72 -11.66 -2.43 -0.24
C LEU A 72 -13.08 -2.99 -0.28
N PHE A 73 -13.94 -2.46 -1.15
CA PHE A 73 -15.31 -2.95 -1.30
C PHE A 73 -15.36 -4.41 -1.75
N ILE A 74 -14.51 -4.81 -2.71
CA ILE A 74 -14.37 -6.20 -3.14
C ILE A 74 -13.90 -7.09 -1.99
N ALA A 75 -12.95 -6.62 -1.17
CA ALA A 75 -12.51 -7.38 -0.01
C ALA A 75 -13.64 -7.58 1.03
N GLU A 76 -14.51 -6.58 1.22
CA GLU A 76 -15.61 -6.64 2.19
C GLU A 76 -16.82 -7.43 1.70
N HIS A 77 -17.23 -7.22 0.45
CA HIS A 77 -18.52 -7.65 -0.07
C HIS A 77 -18.41 -8.61 -1.26
N GLY A 78 -17.19 -8.84 -1.76
CA GLY A 78 -16.97 -9.53 -3.03
C GLY A 78 -17.36 -8.68 -4.24
N TYR A 79 -17.42 -9.33 -5.39
CA TYR A 79 -17.78 -8.68 -6.64
C TYR A 79 -19.29 -8.56 -6.79
N LEU A 80 -19.85 -7.43 -6.32
CA LEU A 80 -21.28 -7.14 -6.45
C LEU A 80 -21.63 -6.26 -7.67
N TYR A 81 -20.76 -5.35 -8.07
CA TYR A 81 -21.00 -4.42 -9.18
C TYR A 81 -20.17 -4.77 -10.41
N GLU A 82 -20.70 -4.54 -11.60
CA GLU A 82 -20.04 -4.88 -12.87
C GLU A 82 -18.70 -4.15 -13.06
N HIS A 83 -18.64 -2.88 -12.68
CA HIS A 83 -17.42 -2.08 -12.78
C HIS A 83 -16.31 -2.57 -11.83
N ASN A 84 -16.62 -3.36 -10.81
CA ASN A 84 -15.61 -3.96 -9.94
C ASN A 84 -14.80 -5.04 -10.68
N PHE A 85 -15.30 -5.61 -11.78
CA PHE A 85 -14.59 -6.67 -12.51
C PHE A 85 -13.27 -6.20 -13.16
N ALA A 86 -13.05 -4.89 -13.29
CA ALA A 86 -11.77 -4.34 -13.72
C ALA A 86 -10.66 -4.49 -12.66
N PHE A 87 -11.02 -4.71 -11.40
CA PHE A 87 -10.09 -4.78 -10.27
C PHE A 87 -9.84 -6.24 -9.91
N PHE A 88 -8.60 -6.70 -10.08
CA PHE A 88 -8.27 -8.13 -10.00
C PHE A 88 -8.25 -8.62 -8.54
N PRO A 89 -8.60 -9.90 -8.29
CA PRO A 89 -8.87 -10.40 -6.93
C PRO A 89 -7.61 -10.60 -6.08
N GLY A 90 -6.42 -10.63 -6.70
CA GLY A 90 -5.17 -10.93 -5.99
C GLY A 90 -4.88 -9.97 -4.83
N PHE A 91 -5.11 -8.67 -5.03
CA PHE A 91 -4.89 -7.68 -3.98
C PHE A 91 -5.98 -7.71 -2.87
N PRO A 92 -7.30 -7.73 -3.17
CA PRO A 92 -8.33 -7.95 -2.17
C PRO A 92 -8.13 -9.21 -1.31
N LEU A 93 -7.70 -10.32 -1.94
CA LEU A 93 -7.38 -11.55 -1.22
C LEU A 93 -6.18 -11.37 -0.27
N ALA A 94 -5.13 -10.66 -0.71
CA ALA A 94 -4.00 -10.33 0.16
C ALA A 94 -4.45 -9.49 1.36
N LEU A 95 -5.33 -8.50 1.15
CA LEU A 95 -5.90 -7.70 2.23
C LEU A 95 -6.67 -8.57 3.24
N LEU A 96 -7.50 -9.49 2.76
CA LEU A 96 -8.23 -10.43 3.62
C LEU A 96 -7.28 -11.28 4.47
N VAL A 97 -6.19 -11.79 3.90
CA VAL A 97 -5.14 -12.49 4.66
C VAL A 97 -4.53 -11.57 5.72
N GLY A 98 -4.28 -10.29 5.38
CA GLY A 98 -3.87 -9.27 6.34
C GLY A 98 -4.84 -9.14 7.51
N THR A 99 -6.15 -9.11 7.24
CA THR A 99 -7.16 -9.02 8.31
C THR A 99 -7.21 -10.27 9.19
N GLU A 100 -6.84 -11.45 8.68
CA GLU A 100 -6.75 -12.67 9.48
C GLU A 100 -5.57 -12.61 10.45
N LEU A 101 -4.46 -11.95 10.08
CA LEU A 101 -3.37 -11.67 11.03
C LEU A 101 -3.80 -10.72 12.14
N LEU A 102 -4.78 -9.84 11.86
CA LEU A 102 -5.38 -8.91 12.82
C LEU A 102 -6.56 -9.54 13.60
N ARG A 103 -6.80 -10.84 13.47
CA ARG A 103 -7.91 -11.55 14.14
C ARG A 103 -8.02 -11.28 15.65
N PRO A 104 -6.93 -11.19 16.45
CA PRO A 104 -7.01 -10.87 17.87
C PRO A 104 -7.65 -9.51 18.16
N LEU A 105 -7.62 -8.57 17.20
CA LEU A 105 -8.12 -7.21 17.34
C LEU A 105 -9.54 -7.03 16.79
N ARG A 106 -10.16 -8.06 16.18
CA ARG A 106 -11.51 -8.00 15.59
C ARG A 106 -12.63 -7.70 16.60
N GLY A 107 -12.39 -7.86 17.90
CA GLY A 107 -13.35 -7.45 18.94
C GLY A 107 -13.37 -5.94 19.19
N LEU A 108 -12.32 -5.22 18.75
CA LEU A 108 -12.12 -3.77 18.95
C LEU A 108 -12.24 -2.98 17.65
N LEU A 109 -11.99 -3.62 16.51
CA LEU A 109 -11.93 -3.01 15.19
C LEU A 109 -12.99 -3.60 14.29
N SER A 110 -13.67 -2.73 13.54
CA SER A 110 -14.49 -3.11 12.41
C SER A 110 -13.65 -3.78 11.30
N LEU A 111 -14.33 -4.49 10.40
CA LEU A 111 -13.69 -5.09 9.23
C LEU A 111 -12.99 -4.02 8.37
N ARG A 112 -13.65 -2.87 8.15
CA ARG A 112 -13.09 -1.74 7.38
C ARG A 112 -11.78 -1.24 7.99
N SER A 113 -11.74 -1.02 9.30
CA SER A 113 -10.51 -0.63 10.00
C SER A 113 -9.41 -1.69 9.86
N CYS A 114 -9.76 -2.98 9.95
CA CYS A 114 -8.80 -4.06 9.74
C CYS A 114 -8.24 -4.06 8.31
N LEU A 115 -9.08 -3.77 7.31
CA LEU A 115 -8.66 -3.66 5.92
C LEU A 115 -7.76 -2.44 5.70
N LEU A 116 -8.06 -1.28 6.27
CA LEU A 116 -7.19 -0.09 6.20
C LEU A 116 -5.80 -0.35 6.82
N ILE A 117 -5.76 -1.00 7.99
CA ILE A 117 -4.50 -1.42 8.61
C ILE A 117 -3.77 -2.45 7.71
N SER A 118 -4.52 -3.36 7.07
CA SER A 118 -3.95 -4.34 6.14
C SER A 118 -3.37 -3.65 4.90
N VAL A 119 -4.05 -2.65 4.33
CA VAL A 119 -3.52 -1.81 3.24
C VAL A 119 -2.22 -1.16 3.67
N ALA A 120 -2.23 -0.43 4.79
CA ALA A 120 -1.06 0.31 5.26
C ALA A 120 0.13 -0.63 5.51
N SER A 121 -0.08 -1.77 6.15
CA SER A 121 0.99 -2.72 6.48
C SER A 121 1.50 -3.50 5.28
N LEU A 122 0.61 -4.01 4.43
CA LEU A 122 0.99 -4.80 3.26
C LEU A 122 1.62 -3.94 2.17
N ASN A 123 1.06 -2.77 1.85
CA ASN A 123 1.69 -1.88 0.87
C ASN A 123 2.99 -1.27 1.39
N PHE A 124 3.16 -1.09 2.69
CA PHE A 124 4.46 -0.79 3.29
C PHE A 124 5.46 -1.91 2.99
N LEU A 125 5.09 -3.17 3.26
CA LEU A 125 5.93 -4.34 3.01
C LEU A 125 6.27 -4.49 1.52
N PHE A 126 5.26 -4.50 0.65
CA PHE A 126 5.44 -4.68 -0.78
C PHE A 126 6.29 -3.59 -1.40
N PHE A 127 6.11 -2.34 -0.97
CA PHE A 127 6.95 -1.24 -1.45
C PHE A 127 8.43 -1.41 -1.10
N MET A 128 8.75 -1.78 0.14
CA MET A 128 10.14 -2.03 0.53
C MET A 128 10.77 -3.15 -0.29
N LEU A 129 10.03 -4.26 -0.43
CA LEU A 129 10.49 -5.41 -1.20
C LEU A 129 10.62 -5.06 -2.69
N ALA A 130 9.72 -4.24 -3.24
CA ALA A 130 9.78 -3.78 -4.62
C ALA A 130 11.01 -2.88 -4.85
N ALA A 131 11.32 -1.97 -3.93
CA ALA A 131 12.51 -1.11 -4.04
C ALA A 131 13.81 -1.94 -4.04
N VAL A 132 13.88 -2.96 -3.17
CA VAL A 132 15.00 -3.89 -3.12
C VAL A 132 15.06 -4.76 -4.38
N ALA A 133 13.94 -5.30 -4.85
CA ALA A 133 13.87 -6.09 -6.07
C ALA A 133 14.29 -5.27 -7.29
N LEU A 134 13.88 -3.99 -7.37
CA LEU A 134 14.30 -3.08 -8.44
C LEU A 134 15.80 -2.80 -8.42
N HIS A 135 16.38 -2.62 -7.23
CA HIS A 135 17.83 -2.49 -7.08
C HIS A 135 18.55 -3.74 -7.59
N ASP A 136 18.12 -4.92 -7.13
CA ASP A 136 18.75 -6.20 -7.45
C ASP A 136 18.62 -6.50 -8.96
N LEU A 137 17.46 -6.21 -9.55
CA LEU A 137 17.20 -6.29 -10.99
C LEU A 137 18.09 -5.31 -11.79
N GLY A 138 18.21 -4.06 -11.33
CA GLY A 138 19.07 -3.07 -11.96
C GLY A 138 20.53 -3.53 -11.99
N CYS A 139 21.02 -4.09 -10.88
CA CYS A 139 22.38 -4.63 -10.80
C CYS A 139 22.59 -5.78 -11.80
N LEU A 140 21.59 -6.65 -11.96
CA LEU A 140 21.63 -7.77 -12.89
C LEU A 140 21.63 -7.32 -14.36
N VAL A 141 20.77 -6.35 -14.72
CA VAL A 141 20.57 -5.96 -16.13
C VAL A 141 21.57 -4.90 -16.57
N LEU A 142 21.77 -3.85 -15.77
CA LEU A 142 22.60 -2.70 -16.12
C LEU A 142 24.08 -2.91 -15.82
N HIS A 143 24.42 -3.90 -14.99
CA HIS A 143 25.79 -4.17 -14.54
C HIS A 143 26.47 -2.93 -13.90
N CYS A 144 25.68 -1.99 -13.37
CA CYS A 144 26.14 -0.75 -12.77
C CYS A 144 25.44 -0.55 -11.42
N PRO A 145 26.10 -0.90 -10.29
CA PRO A 145 25.48 -0.82 -8.96
C PRO A 145 25.05 0.59 -8.57
N HIS A 146 25.82 1.61 -8.97
CA HIS A 146 25.54 3.01 -8.66
C HIS A 146 24.26 3.52 -9.34
N GLN A 147 24.05 3.17 -10.62
CA GLN A 147 22.82 3.51 -11.33
C GLN A 147 21.61 2.78 -10.74
N SER A 148 21.79 1.51 -10.39
CA SER A 148 20.74 0.66 -9.78
C SER A 148 20.31 1.18 -8.41
N PHE A 149 21.29 1.64 -7.62
CA PHE A 149 21.06 2.32 -6.35
C PHE A 149 20.20 3.57 -6.53
N TYR A 150 20.60 4.50 -7.41
CA TYR A 150 19.81 5.71 -7.64
C TYR A 150 18.44 5.43 -8.25
N ALA A 151 18.31 4.44 -9.13
CA ALA A 151 17.01 4.04 -9.66
C ALA A 151 16.06 3.62 -8.54
N ALA A 152 16.53 2.84 -7.57
CA ALA A 152 15.73 2.45 -6.41
C ALA A 152 15.37 3.64 -5.49
N LEU A 153 16.28 4.60 -5.28
CA LEU A 153 15.97 5.82 -4.53
C LEU A 153 14.94 6.70 -5.24
N LEU A 154 15.08 6.87 -6.56
CA LEU A 154 14.15 7.65 -7.38
C LEU A 154 12.77 6.98 -7.43
N PHE A 155 12.70 5.65 -7.50
CA PHE A 155 11.45 4.92 -7.33
C PHE A 155 10.76 5.25 -6.01
N CYS A 156 11.53 5.36 -4.91
CA CYS A 156 10.98 5.70 -3.59
C CYS A 156 10.51 7.15 -3.48
N LEU A 157 11.13 8.08 -4.20
CA LEU A 157 10.80 9.52 -4.21
C LEU A 157 9.76 9.90 -5.27
N SER A 158 9.41 8.98 -6.16
CA SER A 158 8.53 9.26 -7.29
C SER A 158 7.19 9.85 -6.82
N PRO A 159 6.64 10.86 -7.51
CA PRO A 159 5.30 11.37 -7.22
C PRO A 159 4.22 10.28 -7.30
N ALA A 160 4.44 9.24 -8.10
CA ALA A 160 3.55 8.09 -8.21
C ALA A 160 3.51 7.22 -6.93
N ASN A 161 4.36 7.51 -5.92
CA ASN A 161 4.40 6.77 -4.67
C ASN A 161 3.10 6.84 -3.86
N VAL A 162 2.20 7.80 -4.16
CA VAL A 162 0.85 7.84 -3.60
C VAL A 162 0.06 6.57 -3.97
N PHE A 163 0.14 6.11 -5.23
CA PHE A 163 -0.50 4.87 -5.69
C PHE A 163 0.15 3.62 -5.11
N LEU A 164 1.43 3.70 -4.71
CA LEU A 164 2.11 2.63 -4.00
C LEU A 164 1.78 2.61 -2.49
N ALA A 165 1.14 3.67 -1.97
CA ALA A 165 0.77 3.81 -0.56
C ALA A 165 -0.70 3.49 -0.30
N ALA A 166 -1.59 4.07 -1.11
CA ALA A 166 -3.03 3.93 -1.01
C ALA A 166 -3.47 2.47 -1.22
N GLY A 167 -4.76 2.17 -1.05
CA GLY A 167 -5.36 0.83 -1.16
C GLY A 167 -5.42 0.29 -2.60
N TYR A 168 -4.31 0.43 -3.31
CA TYR A 168 -4.07 0.07 -4.69
C TYR A 168 -3.13 -1.15 -4.76
N SER A 169 -3.23 -1.90 -5.85
CA SER A 169 -2.47 -3.12 -6.09
C SER A 169 -1.01 -2.88 -6.55
N GLU A 170 -0.64 -1.62 -6.78
CA GLU A 170 0.53 -1.23 -7.55
C GLU A 170 1.83 -1.59 -6.86
N ALA A 171 1.88 -1.53 -5.52
CA ALA A 171 3.05 -1.95 -4.76
C ALA A 171 3.28 -3.47 -4.87
N LEU A 172 2.20 -4.26 -4.80
CA LEU A 172 2.25 -5.71 -5.01
C LEU A 172 2.65 -6.04 -6.45
N PHE A 173 2.05 -5.36 -7.42
CA PHE A 173 2.34 -5.54 -8.84
C PHE A 173 3.82 -5.23 -9.15
N ALA A 174 4.34 -4.12 -8.65
CA ALA A 174 5.75 -3.73 -8.82
C ALA A 174 6.68 -4.79 -8.22
N LEU A 175 6.42 -5.24 -7.00
CA LEU A 175 7.19 -6.30 -6.33
C LEU A 175 7.26 -7.57 -7.19
N LEU A 176 6.09 -8.10 -7.59
CA LEU A 176 6.01 -9.34 -8.35
C LEU A 176 6.67 -9.20 -9.73
N THR A 177 6.48 -8.06 -10.39
CA THR A 177 7.05 -7.78 -11.71
C THR A 177 8.58 -7.71 -11.66
N PHE A 178 9.14 -6.92 -10.74
CA PHE A 178 10.60 -6.81 -10.62
C PHE A 178 11.23 -8.14 -10.20
N SER A 179 10.59 -8.87 -9.28
CA SER A 179 11.08 -10.16 -8.81
C SER A 179 10.99 -11.25 -9.88
N ALA A 180 10.04 -11.17 -10.82
CA ALA A 180 9.94 -12.12 -11.92
C ALA A 180 10.98 -11.90 -13.02
N MET A 181 11.52 -10.68 -13.14
CA MET A 181 12.51 -10.32 -14.16
C MET A 181 13.97 -10.49 -13.68
N GLY A 182 14.19 -10.56 -12.36
CA GLY A 182 15.52 -10.71 -11.75
C GLY A 182 15.88 -12.16 -11.46
#